data_AF-A0A285L0Y3-F1
#
_entry.id   AF-A0A285L0Y3-F1
#
_cell.length_a   1.000
_cell.length_b   1.000
_cell.length_c   1.000
_cell.angle_alpha   90.00
_cell.angle_beta   90.00
_cell.angle_gamma   90.00
#
_symmetry.space_group_name_H-M   'P 1'
#
loop_
_entity.id
_entity.type
_entity.pdbx_description
1 polymer ?
#
loop_
_entity_poly.entity_id
_entity_poly.type
_entity_poly.pdbx_seq_one_letter_code
_entity_poly.pdbx_strand_id
1 'polypeptide(L)'
;MSVDRLLFPRPETDRVYVERVPVDGACPACGASELARYPVANFLGPRMVVKCQRCFHHVSVTRPEPEDHWPAWRSPAHDWPASRVG
;
A
#
# COMPACT_ATOMS: atom_id res chain seq x y z
N MET A 1 6.31 -31.40 -7.62
CA MET A 1 5.91 -30.02 -7.31
C MET A 1 7.07 -29.38 -6.58
N SER A 2 8.02 -28.81 -7.33
CA SER A 2 9.16 -28.12 -6.72
C SER A 2 8.64 -26.88 -6.03
N VAL A 3 9.09 -26.67 -4.79
CA VAL A 3 9.03 -25.35 -4.17
C VAL A 3 10.06 -24.53 -4.95
N ASP A 4 9.65 -23.97 -6.08
CA ASP A 4 10.49 -23.08 -6.87
C ASP A 4 10.92 -21.95 -5.93
N ARG A 5 12.24 -21.81 -5.80
CA ARG A 5 12.94 -21.15 -4.70
C ARG A 5 12.22 -19.90 -4.18
N LEU A 6 12.04 -19.82 -2.86
CA LEU A 6 11.84 -18.55 -2.16
C LEU A 6 13.08 -17.66 -2.39
N LEU A 7 13.09 -16.91 -3.49
CA LEU A 7 14.15 -15.99 -3.85
C LEU A 7 13.87 -14.65 -3.16
N PHE A 8 14.48 -14.45 -2.00
CA PHE A 8 14.61 -13.13 -1.38
C PHE A 8 16.02 -12.62 -1.70
N PRO A 9 16.22 -11.95 -2.85
CA PRO A 9 17.53 -11.42 -3.19
C PRO A 9 18.00 -10.46 -2.10
N ARG A 10 19.32 -10.37 -1.93
CA ARG A 10 19.91 -9.40 -1.00
C ARG A 10 19.46 -8.00 -1.44
N PRO A 11 18.91 -7.18 -0.53
CA PRO A 11 18.59 -5.78 -0.83
C PRO A 11 19.84 -5.04 -1.33
N GLU A 12 19.69 -4.31 -2.43
CA GLU A 12 20.75 -3.47 -2.99
C GLU A 12 20.77 -2.06 -2.39
N THR A 13 19.69 -1.67 -1.72
CA THR A 13 19.52 -0.35 -1.11
C THR A 13 19.79 -0.39 0.38
N ASP A 14 20.47 0.64 0.90
CA ASP A 14 20.81 0.73 2.33
C ASP A 14 19.59 0.91 3.26
N ARG A 15 18.42 1.28 2.70
CA ARG A 15 17.22 1.59 3.48
C ARG A 15 15.98 1.01 2.82
N VAL A 16 15.04 0.61 3.67
CA VAL A 16 13.67 0.31 3.24
C VAL A 16 12.93 1.63 3.06
N TYR A 17 12.36 1.86 1.89
CA TYR A 17 11.52 3.01 1.60
C TYR A 17 10.31 2.58 0.80
N VAL A 18 9.33 3.48 0.73
CA VAL A 18 8.13 3.34 -0.11
C VAL A 18 8.11 4.55 -1.03
N GLU A 19 7.99 4.29 -2.32
CA GLU A 19 7.75 5.34 -3.29
C GLU A 19 6.33 5.91 -3.10
N ARG A 20 6.24 7.25 -3.09
CA ARG A 20 4.97 7.97 -2.99
C ARG A 20 4.70 8.63 -4.33
N VAL A 21 3.75 8.09 -5.08
CA VAL A 21 3.41 8.59 -6.42
C VAL A 21 2.51 9.81 -6.26
N PRO A 22 2.89 11.00 -6.76
CA PRO A 22 2.05 12.19 -6.71
C PRO A 22 0.68 11.96 -7.37
N VAL A 23 -0.35 12.59 -6.82
CA VAL A 23 -1.72 12.54 -7.35
C VAL A 23 -2.23 13.97 -7.53
N ASP A 24 -2.82 14.26 -8.68
CA ASP A 24 -3.43 15.56 -8.94
C ASP A 24 -4.67 15.79 -8.07
N GLY A 25 -4.88 17.06 -7.71
CA GLY A 25 -6.04 17.49 -6.92
C GLY A 25 -5.65 18.33 -5.71
N ALA A 26 -6.65 18.66 -4.89
CA ALA A 26 -6.46 19.41 -3.65
C ALA A 26 -6.98 18.60 -2.45
N CYS A 27 -6.26 18.68 -1.35
CA CYS A 27 -6.68 18.06 -0.09
C CYS A 27 -7.99 18.70 0.40
N PRO A 28 -9.05 17.93 0.66
CA PRO A 28 -10.33 18.48 1.12
C PRO A 28 -10.25 19.07 2.55
N ALA A 29 -9.21 18.72 3.32
CA ALA A 29 -9.03 19.23 4.68
C ALA A 29 -8.21 20.52 4.78
N CYS A 30 -7.22 20.73 3.91
CA CYS A 30 -6.30 21.88 4.01
C CYS A 30 -6.05 22.64 2.70
N GLY A 31 -6.65 22.21 1.59
CA GLY A 31 -6.50 22.83 0.27
C GLY A 31 -5.15 22.60 -0.43
N ALA A 32 -4.16 22.00 0.23
CA ALA A 32 -2.85 21.74 -0.39
C ALA A 32 -2.94 20.70 -1.52
N SER A 33 -2.16 20.90 -2.59
CA SER A 33 -2.11 20.00 -3.75
C SER A 33 -1.09 18.86 -3.62
N GLU A 34 -0.43 18.76 -2.47
CA GLU A 34 0.57 17.72 -2.20
C GLU A 34 -0.12 16.40 -1.82
N LEU A 35 -0.83 15.77 -2.75
CA LEU A 35 -1.40 14.45 -2.56
C LEU A 35 -0.45 13.39 -3.12
N ALA A 36 -0.37 12.24 -2.44
CA ALA A 36 0.37 11.10 -2.96
C ALA A 36 -0.32 9.77 -2.65
N ARG A 37 -0.22 8.84 -3.60
CA ARG A 37 -0.67 7.45 -3.51
C ARG A 37 0.48 6.53 -3.14
N TYR A 38 0.29 5.68 -2.13
CA TYR A 38 1.30 4.71 -1.70
C TYR A 38 0.73 3.57 -0.87
N PRO A 39 1.44 2.43 -0.78
CA PRO A 39 1.04 1.32 0.09
C PRO A 39 1.24 1.64 1.57
N VAL A 40 0.34 1.13 2.40
CA VAL A 40 0.46 1.15 3.87
C VAL A 40 0.09 -0.20 4.47
N ALA A 41 0.78 -0.55 5.55
CA ALA A 41 0.33 -1.59 6.47
C ALA A 41 -0.73 -0.99 7.40
N ASN A 42 -1.94 -1.54 7.37
CA ASN A 42 -3.07 -1.10 8.20
C ASN A 42 -3.56 -2.29 9.06
N PHE A 43 -4.25 -2.02 10.16
CA PHE A 43 -4.80 -3.04 11.05
C PHE A 43 -5.81 -3.98 10.35
N LEU A 44 -6.49 -3.51 9.29
CA LEU A 44 -7.36 -4.34 8.44
C LEU A 44 -6.59 -5.08 7.31
N GLY A 45 -5.27 -5.06 7.36
CA GLY A 45 -4.37 -5.60 6.35
C GLY A 45 -3.84 -4.55 5.35
N PRO A 46 -3.12 -5.00 4.31
CA PRO A 46 -2.53 -4.15 3.28
C PRO A 46 -3.56 -3.22 2.61
N ARG A 47 -3.24 -1.94 2.46
CA ARG A 47 -4.07 -0.94 1.77
C ARG A 47 -3.24 -0.05 0.87
N MET A 48 -3.88 0.51 -0.14
CA MET A 48 -3.39 1.67 -0.87
C MET A 48 -4.10 2.91 -0.33
N VAL A 49 -3.36 3.99 -0.11
CA VAL A 49 -3.94 5.25 0.37
C VAL A 49 -3.59 6.38 -0.58
N VAL A 50 -4.50 7.33 -0.73
CA VAL A 50 -4.16 8.68 -1.18
C VAL A 50 -4.16 9.59 0.04
N LYS A 51 -3.01 10.20 0.34
CA LYS A 51 -2.84 11.06 1.51
C LYS A 51 -2.28 12.42 1.13
N CYS A 52 -2.74 13.44 1.82
CA CYS A 52 -2.08 14.73 1.82
C CYS A 52 -0.73 14.64 2.55
N GLN A 53 0.34 15.08 1.90
CA GLN A 53 1.70 15.07 2.45
C GLN A 53 1.94 16.23 3.43
N ARG A 54 1.05 17.23 3.45
CA ARG A 54 1.12 18.38 4.36
C ARG A 54 0.37 18.17 5.67
N CYS A 55 -0.87 17.68 5.62
CA CYS A 55 -1.71 17.51 6.82
C CYS A 55 -2.06 16.05 7.15
N PHE A 56 -1.59 15.07 6.36
CA PHE A 56 -1.83 13.64 6.56
C PHE A 56 -3.29 13.17 6.51
N HIS A 57 -4.21 14.02 6.04
CA HIS A 57 -5.59 13.62 5.78
C HIS A 57 -5.65 12.49 4.74
N HIS A 58 -6.46 11.48 5.01
CA HIS A 58 -6.70 10.36 4.11
C HIS A 58 -7.80 10.75 3.13
N VAL A 59 -7.45 10.94 1.86
CA VAL A 59 -8.41 11.25 0.80
C VAL A 59 -9.14 9.98 0.35
N SER A 60 -8.41 8.86 0.24
CA SER A 60 -9.02 7.56 -0.07
C SER A 60 -8.18 6.41 0.50
N VAL A 61 -8.84 5.27 0.73
CA VAL A 61 -8.23 4.01 1.17
C VAL A 61 -8.87 2.88 0.37
N THR A 62 -8.07 2.11 -0.37
CA THR A 62 -8.54 0.98 -1.17
C THR A 62 -7.77 -0.29 -0.83
N ARG A 63 -8.32 -1.44 -1.26
CA ARG A 63 -7.51 -2.66 -1.32
C ARG A 63 -6.46 -2.50 -2.43
N PRO A 64 -5.27 -3.10 -2.29
CA PRO A 64 -4.29 -3.13 -3.37
C PRO A 64 -4.76 -4.05 -4.49
N GLU A 65 -4.49 -3.62 -5.72
CA GLU A 65 -4.66 -4.43 -6.93
C GLU A 65 -3.35 -5.21 -7.22
N PRO A 66 -3.36 -6.25 -8.08
CA PRO A 66 -2.17 -7.04 -8.38
C PRO A 66 -0.95 -6.21 -8.84
N GLU A 67 -1.19 -5.16 -9.61
CA GLU A 67 -0.19 -4.21 -10.10
C GLU A 67 0.43 -3.32 -9.01
N ASP A 68 -0.19 -3.21 -7.83
CA ASP A 68 0.38 -2.47 -6.71
C ASP A 68 1.54 -3.22 -6.05
N HIS A 69 1.71 -4.52 -6.37
CA HIS A 69 2.72 -5.39 -5.78
C HIS A 69 2.76 -5.30 -4.24
N TRP A 70 1.59 -5.11 -3.63
CA TRP A 70 1.41 -4.91 -2.19
C TRP A 70 0.29 -5.83 -1.65
N PRO A 71 0.53 -6.63 -0.61
CA PRO A 71 1.81 -6.87 0.06
C PRO A 71 2.85 -7.48 -0.88
N ALA A 72 4.13 -7.31 -0.57
CA ALA A 72 5.25 -7.78 -1.40
C ALA A 72 5.25 -9.31 -1.65
N TRP A 73 4.37 -10.04 -0.96
CA TRP A 73 4.08 -11.45 -1.20
C TRP A 73 2.56 -11.66 -1.19
N ARG A 74 2.04 -12.48 -2.09
CA ARG A 74 0.62 -12.85 -2.06
C ARG A 74 0.38 -13.85 -0.92
N SER A 75 -0.25 -13.38 0.16
CA SER A 75 -0.66 -14.28 1.25
C SER A 75 -1.58 -15.38 0.71
N PRO A 76 -1.45 -16.65 1.14
CA PRO A 76 -2.39 -17.72 0.79
C PRO A 76 -3.85 -17.39 1.13
N ALA A 77 -4.07 -16.54 2.12
CA ALA A 77 -5.39 -16.08 2.57
C ALA A 77 -5.90 -14.83 1.84
N HIS A 78 -5.23 -14.37 0.77
CA HIS A 78 -5.62 -13.12 0.07
C HIS A 78 -7.05 -13.18 -0.47
N ASP A 79 -7.47 -14.32 -1.02
CA ASP A 79 -8.80 -14.51 -1.62
C ASP A 79 -9.86 -14.99 -0.63
N TRP A 80 -9.48 -15.18 0.65
CA TRP A 80 -10.43 -15.69 1.63
C TRP A 80 -11.45 -14.61 1.98
N PRO A 81 -12.74 -14.99 2.13
CA PRO A 81 -13.73 -14.04 2.62
C PRO A 81 -13.28 -13.54 4.00
N ALA A 82 -13.39 -12.23 4.23
CA ALA A 82 -13.14 -11.66 5.54
C ALA A 82 -13.97 -12.42 6.59
N SER A 83 -13.32 -12.85 7.67
CA SER A 83 -14.04 -13.51 8.75
C SER A 83 -15.15 -12.59 9.25
N ARG A 84 -16.37 -13.09 9.41
CA ARG A 84 -17.56 -12.30 9.83
C ARG A 84 -17.46 -11.68 11.24
N VAL A 85 -16.30 -11.78 11.88
CA VAL A 85 -15.97 -11.28 13.22
C VAL A 85 -15.14 -9.99 13.19
N GLY A 86 -15.04 -9.30 12.04
CA GLY A 86 -14.42 -7.97 11.92
C GLY A 86 -14.92 -7.16 10.74
#